data_AF-A0A495VAU0-F1
#
_entry.id   AF-A0A495VAU0-F1
#
_cell.length_a   1.000
_cell.length_b   1.000
_cell.length_c   1.000
_cell.angle_alpha   90.00
_cell.angle_beta   90.00
_cell.angle_gamma   90.00
#
_symmetry.space_group_name_H-M   'P 1'
#
loop_
_entity.id
_entity.type
_entity.pdbx_description
1 polymer ?
#
loop_
_entity_poly.entity_id
_entity_poly.type
_entity_poly.pdbx_seq_one_letter_code
_entity_poly.pdbx_strand_id
1 'polypeptide(L)'
;MNPAKRPPNHHCLSPTLTLLAVMSTCISAARADQADASVPNAMGADIRTVVELQPIYVTTATRTRENIMNSPAPIQLIDEAEVEAAQATTLRDILDIAPNLYVSPDGRTLQIRGLGQEDTLFLLDGRRITSESSNAFELNRLSAAMIERIEIIRGPASLLYGSDALGGVVNIITKQPVDGFEVDLDVQYGANDRGRAERGMIAGNLRGGDGIFGYSLSASHIQSQPYSEQEIAVVGVPRAGVLTPPSRSSDPEIRRSLPDSAYSGPIRPPILIESGHPFWFKPATDSG
;
A
#
# COMPACT_ATOMS: atom_id res chain seq x y z
N MET A 1 -56.15 -16.00 -1.45
CA MET A 1 -56.84 -15.39 -0.30
C MET A 1 -55.85 -15.30 0.84
N ASN A 2 -55.90 -14.19 1.56
CA ASN A 2 -55.07 -13.72 2.68
C ASN A 2 -53.72 -13.03 2.35
N PRO A 3 -53.54 -11.73 2.70
CA PRO A 3 -52.53 -10.85 2.14
C PRO A 3 -51.31 -10.56 3.04
N ALA A 4 -50.35 -9.88 2.42
CA ALA A 4 -49.09 -9.31 2.88
C ALA A 4 -48.97 -8.88 4.36
N LYS A 5 -47.81 -9.21 4.96
CA LYS A 5 -47.21 -8.47 6.08
C LYS A 5 -45.83 -7.99 5.65
N ARG A 6 -45.73 -6.70 5.29
CA ARG A 6 -44.45 -5.98 5.13
C ARG A 6 -43.83 -5.75 6.51
N PRO A 7 -42.54 -5.99 6.74
CA PRO A 7 -41.86 -5.54 7.94
C PRO A 7 -41.64 -4.01 7.90
N PRO A 8 -41.56 -3.35 9.07
CA PRO A 8 -41.57 -1.89 9.18
C PRO A 8 -40.26 -1.25 8.70
N ASN A 9 -40.41 -0.14 7.99
CA ASN A 9 -39.33 0.77 7.63
C ASN A 9 -38.76 1.40 8.90
N HIS A 10 -37.60 0.93 9.35
CA HIS A 10 -36.79 1.68 10.30
C HIS A 10 -36.10 2.81 9.53
N HIS A 11 -36.64 4.02 9.68
CA HIS A 11 -35.96 5.25 9.33
C HIS A 11 -34.70 5.36 10.19
N CYS A 12 -33.58 4.91 9.64
CA CYS A 12 -32.27 5.16 10.22
C CYS A 12 -31.93 6.62 9.93
N LEU A 13 -31.98 7.44 10.99
CA LEU A 13 -31.58 8.84 10.98
C LEU A 13 -30.15 8.96 10.49
N SER A 14 -29.95 9.70 9.40
CA SER A 14 -28.65 10.21 8.97
C SER A 14 -28.00 11.00 10.10
N PRO A 15 -26.72 10.77 10.45
CA PRO A 15 -26.02 11.68 11.33
C PRO A 15 -25.77 12.98 10.56
N THR A 16 -26.46 14.03 10.99
CA THR A 16 -26.27 15.41 10.57
C THR A 16 -24.81 15.82 10.73
N LEU A 17 -24.18 16.04 9.58
CA LEU A 17 -22.84 16.56 9.37
C LEU A 17 -22.73 17.94 10.04
N THR A 18 -22.11 17.99 11.22
CA THR A 18 -21.81 19.26 11.89
C THR A 18 -20.43 19.71 11.44
N LEU A 19 -20.42 20.58 10.42
CA LEU A 19 -19.26 21.25 9.86
C LEU A 19 -18.69 22.23 10.90
N LEU A 20 -17.59 21.87 11.57
CA LEU A 20 -16.87 22.80 12.45
C LEU A 20 -15.95 23.68 11.59
N ALA A 21 -16.40 24.90 11.32
CA ALA A 21 -15.58 25.95 10.74
C ALA A 21 -14.54 26.41 11.77
N VAL A 22 -13.28 26.06 11.57
CA VAL A 22 -12.17 26.69 12.31
C VAL A 22 -11.83 28.01 11.61
N MET A 23 -12.13 29.10 12.29
CA MET A 23 -11.80 30.47 11.90
C MET A 23 -10.30 30.61 11.64
N SER A 24 -9.95 30.89 10.40
CA SER A 24 -8.69 31.53 10.02
C SER A 24 -8.73 32.99 10.47
N THR A 25 -7.95 33.33 11.50
CA THR A 25 -7.63 34.74 11.81
C THR A 25 -6.20 34.84 12.32
N CYS A 26 -5.27 35.13 11.42
CA CYS A 26 -4.00 35.76 11.77
C CYS A 26 -3.94 37.11 11.04
N ILE A 27 -4.40 38.15 11.73
CA ILE A 27 -4.12 39.55 11.37
C ILE A 27 -2.68 39.83 11.80
N SER A 28 -1.79 40.07 10.84
CA SER A 28 -0.53 40.74 11.12
C SER A 28 -0.22 41.73 10.00
N ALA A 29 -0.36 43.01 10.33
CA ALA A 29 -0.01 44.12 9.47
C ALA A 29 1.51 44.33 9.53
N ALA A 30 2.22 43.95 8.47
CA ALA A 30 3.59 44.38 8.23
C ALA A 30 3.57 45.45 7.13
N ARG A 31 3.99 46.66 7.50
CA ARG A 31 4.18 47.80 6.58
C ARG A 31 5.17 47.41 5.49
N ALA A 32 4.78 47.61 4.24
CA ALA A 32 5.70 47.57 3.11
C ALA A 32 6.58 48.83 3.15
N ASP A 33 7.85 48.67 3.50
CA ASP A 33 8.89 49.64 3.24
C ASP A 33 9.38 49.44 1.81
N GLN A 34 9.17 50.43 0.94
CA GLN A 34 9.63 50.38 -0.45
C GLN A 34 11.13 50.70 -0.47
N ALA A 35 11.96 49.66 -0.51
CA ALA A 35 13.38 49.81 -0.82
C ALA A 35 13.57 49.78 -2.34
N ASP A 36 14.08 50.90 -2.84
CA ASP A 36 14.48 51.21 -4.21
C ASP A 36 15.34 50.11 -4.86
N ALA A 37 14.86 49.57 -5.98
CA ALA A 37 15.57 48.56 -6.76
C ALA A 37 16.50 49.24 -7.77
N SER A 38 17.64 49.76 -7.29
CA SER A 38 18.77 50.06 -8.17
C SER A 38 19.48 48.74 -8.51
N VAL A 39 19.26 48.21 -9.72
CA VAL A 39 19.99 47.05 -10.24
C VAL A 39 21.37 47.50 -10.72
N PRO A 40 22.49 47.12 -10.07
CA PRO A 40 23.80 47.33 -10.65
C PRO A 40 24.00 46.26 -11.72
N ASN A 41 24.08 46.70 -12.97
CA ASN A 41 24.48 45.87 -14.10
C ASN A 41 25.96 45.46 -13.94
N ALA A 42 26.21 44.37 -13.22
CA ALA A 42 27.52 43.74 -13.14
C ALA A 42 27.55 42.56 -14.12
N MET A 43 27.95 42.90 -15.34
CA MET A 43 28.36 41.95 -16.37
C MET A 43 29.62 41.21 -15.89
N GLY A 44 29.55 39.89 -15.74
CA GLY A 44 30.72 39.02 -15.62
C GLY A 44 30.96 38.41 -14.22
N ALA A 45 30.24 37.34 -13.90
CA ALA A 45 30.73 36.29 -13.02
C ALA A 45 30.12 34.96 -13.48
N ASP A 46 30.96 34.02 -13.91
CA ASP A 46 30.60 32.62 -14.08
C ASP A 46 30.30 32.06 -12.68
N ILE A 47 29.04 32.16 -12.24
CA ILE A 47 28.59 31.57 -10.99
C ILE A 47 28.36 30.08 -11.26
N ARG A 48 29.44 29.30 -11.21
CA ARG A 48 29.33 27.88 -10.91
C ARG A 48 29.00 27.77 -9.43
N THR A 49 27.72 27.93 -9.09
CA THR A 49 27.24 27.61 -7.75
C THR A 49 27.43 26.10 -7.58
N VAL A 50 28.51 25.71 -6.91
CA VAL A 50 28.72 24.32 -6.50
C VAL A 50 27.65 24.05 -5.45
N VAL A 51 26.56 23.41 -5.87
CA VAL A 51 25.55 22.89 -4.95
C VAL A 51 26.17 21.63 -4.34
N GLU A 52 26.69 21.76 -3.11
CA GLU A 52 27.04 20.61 -2.31
C GLU A 52 25.76 19.85 -1.94
N LEU A 53 25.64 18.64 -2.49
CA LEU A 53 24.56 17.74 -2.13
C LEU A 53 24.78 17.25 -0.70
N GLN A 54 23.72 17.29 0.10
CA GLN A 54 23.78 16.78 1.47
C GLN A 54 24.06 15.27 1.46
N PRO A 55 24.95 14.77 2.34
CA PRO A 55 25.29 13.36 2.39
C PRO A 55 24.10 12.56 2.92
N ILE A 56 23.58 11.66 2.09
CA ILE A 56 22.54 10.71 2.47
C ILE A 56 23.22 9.46 3.04
N TYR A 57 22.81 9.07 4.25
CA TYR A 57 23.37 7.91 4.93
C TYR A 57 22.44 6.71 4.84
N VAL A 58 23.02 5.56 4.55
CA VAL A 58 22.35 4.26 4.43
C VAL A 58 23.08 3.24 5.29
N THR A 59 22.34 2.28 5.84
CA THR A 59 22.92 1.22 6.70
C THR A 59 22.94 -0.15 6.00
N THR A 60 22.11 -0.31 4.96
CA THR A 60 21.81 -1.63 4.41
C THR A 60 22.97 -2.25 3.60
N ALA A 61 23.84 -1.46 2.96
CA ALA A 61 24.91 -2.01 2.12
C ALA A 61 26.12 -2.55 2.89
N THR A 62 26.42 -2.02 4.07
CA THR A 62 27.63 -2.37 4.83
C THR A 62 27.35 -2.77 6.28
N ARG A 63 26.08 -2.67 6.72
CA ARG A 63 25.67 -2.70 8.15
C ARG A 63 26.29 -1.60 9.01
N THR A 64 26.94 -0.63 8.38
CA THR A 64 27.46 0.58 8.99
C THR A 64 26.81 1.77 8.31
N ARG A 65 26.72 2.89 9.04
CA ARG A 65 26.21 4.13 8.48
C ARG A 65 27.22 4.65 7.44
N GLU A 66 26.87 4.53 6.16
CA GLU A 66 27.73 4.95 5.05
C GLU A 66 27.01 5.93 4.13
N ASN A 67 27.77 6.79 3.46
CA ASN A 67 27.20 7.66 2.43
C ASN A 67 26.74 6.80 1.25
N ILE A 68 25.53 7.04 0.74
CA ILE A 68 24.98 6.32 -0.42
C ILE A 68 25.91 6.34 -1.63
N MET A 69 26.66 7.44 -1.84
CA MET A 69 27.62 7.61 -2.93
C MET A 69 28.85 6.70 -2.79
N ASN A 70 29.16 6.27 -1.57
CA ASN A 70 30.27 5.36 -1.27
C ASN A 70 29.80 3.89 -1.14
N SER A 71 28.51 3.62 -1.37
CA SER A 71 27.96 2.28 -1.23
C SER A 71 28.53 1.32 -2.30
N PRO A 72 29.03 0.13 -1.91
CA PRO A 72 29.53 -0.88 -2.84
C PRO A 72 28.41 -1.57 -3.65
N ALA A 73 27.15 -1.41 -3.24
CA ALA A 73 25.98 -2.00 -3.90
C ALA A 73 24.97 -0.91 -4.29
N PRO A 74 24.25 -1.07 -5.41
CA PRO A 74 23.21 -0.13 -5.81
C PRO A 74 22.04 -0.17 -4.81
N ILE A 75 21.91 0.90 -4.02
CA ILE A 75 20.80 1.11 -3.10
C ILE A 75 19.79 2.03 -3.78
N GLN A 76 18.51 1.66 -3.70
CA GLN A 76 17.41 2.58 -3.92
C GLN A 76 16.93 3.08 -2.55
N LEU A 77 16.86 4.39 -2.41
CA LEU A 77 16.30 5.04 -1.24
C LEU A 77 14.94 5.63 -1.60
N ILE A 78 13.95 5.37 -0.76
CA ILE A 78 12.66 6.08 -0.75
C ILE A 78 12.67 6.90 0.54
N ASP A 79 12.80 8.21 0.41
CA ASP A 79 12.90 9.13 1.56
C ASP A 79 11.53 9.58 2.08
N GLU A 80 11.52 10.30 3.20
CA GLU A 80 10.28 10.76 3.84
C GLU A 80 9.46 11.65 2.89
N ALA A 81 10.12 12.52 2.12
CA ALA A 81 9.44 13.40 1.17
C ALA A 81 8.77 12.62 0.03
N GLU A 82 9.39 11.54 -0.46
CA GLU A 82 8.79 10.65 -1.45
C GLU A 82 7.63 9.85 -0.85
N VAL A 83 7.75 9.38 0.39
CA VAL A 83 6.65 8.70 1.11
C VAL A 83 5.45 9.63 1.30
N GLU A 84 5.68 10.89 1.69
CA GLU A 84 4.64 11.90 1.85
C GLU A 84 4.01 12.27 0.50
N ALA A 85 4.82 12.47 -0.54
CA ALA A 85 4.35 12.79 -1.88
C ALA A 85 3.51 11.65 -2.49
N ALA A 86 3.83 10.39 -2.15
CA ALA A 86 3.08 9.22 -2.57
C ALA A 86 1.68 9.13 -1.95
N GLN A 87 1.40 9.87 -0.86
CA GLN A 87 0.17 9.74 -0.07
C GLN A 87 -0.10 8.27 0.31
N ALA A 88 0.98 7.54 0.62
CA ALA A 88 0.90 6.15 0.99
C ALA A 88 0.29 6.00 2.38
N THR A 89 -0.53 4.96 2.59
CA THR A 89 -1.10 4.64 3.91
C THR A 89 -0.36 3.48 4.59
N THR A 90 0.20 2.57 3.79
CA THR A 90 0.89 1.37 4.23
C THR A 90 2.23 1.19 3.52
N LEU A 91 3.14 0.41 4.10
CA LEU A 91 4.39 0.00 3.43
C LEU A 91 4.13 -0.61 2.05
N ARG A 92 3.05 -1.39 1.92
CA ARG A 92 2.63 -1.95 0.64
C ARG A 92 2.44 -0.87 -0.42
N ASP A 93 1.75 0.22 -0.10
CA ASP A 93 1.50 1.32 -1.04
C ASP A 93 2.83 1.99 -1.46
N ILE A 94 3.78 2.14 -0.53
CA ILE A 94 5.11 2.71 -0.82
C ILE A 94 5.91 1.79 -1.76
N LEU A 95 5.90 0.48 -1.52
CA LEU A 95 6.63 -0.48 -2.35
C LEU A 95 5.99 -0.72 -3.72
N ASP A 96 4.68 -0.50 -3.86
CA ASP A 96 3.95 -0.67 -5.11
C ASP A 96 4.33 0.39 -6.16
N ILE A 97 4.67 1.61 -5.71
CA ILE A 97 5.17 2.67 -6.60
C ILE A 97 6.66 2.55 -6.92
N ALA A 98 7.39 1.69 -6.20
CA ALA A 98 8.83 1.58 -6.35
C ALA A 98 9.21 0.86 -7.66
N PRO A 99 10.11 1.42 -8.49
CA PRO A 99 10.50 0.81 -9.75
C PRO A 99 11.17 -0.56 -9.60
N ASN A 100 10.79 -1.49 -10.46
CA ASN A 100 11.29 -2.87 -10.54
C ASN A 100 10.94 -3.75 -9.33
N LEU A 101 9.92 -3.35 -8.56
CA LEU A 101 9.24 -4.18 -7.58
C LEU A 101 7.86 -4.55 -8.13
N TYR A 102 7.35 -5.70 -7.72
CA TYR A 102 5.95 -6.06 -7.93
C TYR A 102 5.35 -6.45 -6.58
N VAL A 103 4.23 -5.84 -6.22
CA VAL A 103 3.50 -6.17 -5.00
C VAL A 103 2.14 -6.74 -5.38
N SER A 104 1.75 -7.86 -4.76
CA SER A 104 0.45 -8.46 -5.03
C SER A 104 -0.70 -7.56 -4.53
N PRO A 105 -1.89 -7.64 -5.16
CA PRO A 105 -3.05 -6.84 -4.76
C PRO A 105 -3.50 -7.02 -3.30
N ASP A 106 -3.17 -8.14 -2.67
CA ASP A 106 -3.45 -8.43 -1.26
C ASP A 106 -2.32 -7.99 -0.30
N GLY A 107 -1.18 -7.51 -0.82
CA GLY A 107 -0.01 -7.09 -0.04
C GLY A 107 0.72 -8.23 0.67
N ARG A 108 0.49 -9.47 0.23
CA ARG A 108 1.11 -10.69 0.79
C ARG A 108 2.31 -11.18 0.02
N THR A 109 2.63 -10.60 -1.12
CA THR A 109 3.75 -11.01 -1.96
C THR A 109 4.49 -9.77 -2.44
N LEU A 110 5.80 -9.78 -2.25
CA LEU A 110 6.73 -8.87 -2.89
C LEU A 110 7.61 -9.68 -3.84
N GLN A 111 7.81 -9.18 -5.05
CA GLN A 111 8.76 -9.74 -6.00
C GLN A 111 9.78 -8.71 -6.43
N ILE A 112 11.05 -9.11 -6.43
CA ILE A 112 12.17 -8.30 -6.93
C ILE A 112 12.80 -9.06 -8.09
N ARG A 113 12.67 -8.53 -9.31
CA ARG A 113 13.19 -9.17 -10.53
C ARG A 113 12.70 -10.63 -10.73
N GLY A 114 11.46 -10.91 -10.34
CA GLY A 114 10.83 -12.23 -10.48
C GLY A 114 11.16 -13.23 -9.37
N LEU A 115 12.02 -12.88 -8.42
CA LEU A 115 12.24 -13.67 -7.20
C LEU A 115 11.17 -13.32 -6.16
N GLY A 116 10.66 -14.34 -5.47
CA GLY A 116 9.55 -14.22 -4.53
C GLY A 116 9.92 -13.58 -3.20
N GLN A 117 8.96 -13.56 -2.29
CA GLN A 117 9.12 -12.95 -0.98
C GLN A 117 10.05 -13.77 -0.08
N GLU A 118 10.09 -15.08 -0.28
CA GLU A 118 10.99 -16.03 0.36
C GLU A 118 12.48 -15.73 0.15
N ASP A 119 12.80 -15.11 -0.99
CA ASP A 119 14.15 -14.72 -1.40
C ASP A 119 14.48 -13.25 -1.06
N THR A 120 13.55 -12.53 -0.42
CA THR A 120 13.71 -11.13 -0.05
C THR A 120 13.74 -10.97 1.47
N LEU A 121 14.83 -10.40 1.98
CA LEU A 121 14.97 -10.16 3.40
C LEU A 121 14.34 -8.82 3.81
N PHE A 122 13.41 -8.86 4.76
CA PHE A 122 12.89 -7.66 5.40
C PHE A 122 13.65 -7.33 6.70
N LEU A 123 14.00 -6.07 6.84
CA LEU A 123 14.60 -5.51 8.05
C LEU A 123 13.72 -4.35 8.55
N LEU A 124 13.55 -4.26 9.87
CA LEU A 124 13.03 -3.09 10.55
C LEU A 124 14.15 -2.51 11.41
N ASP A 125 14.57 -1.29 11.11
CA ASP A 125 15.70 -0.63 11.75
C ASP A 125 16.97 -1.51 11.75
N GLY A 126 17.23 -2.19 10.63
CA GLY A 126 18.36 -3.11 10.46
C GLY A 126 18.20 -4.48 11.15
N ARG A 127 17.10 -4.74 11.84
CA ARG A 127 16.82 -6.03 12.51
C ARG A 127 15.88 -6.87 11.66
N ARG A 128 16.14 -8.17 11.55
CA ARG A 128 15.30 -9.08 10.76
C ARG A 128 13.90 -9.14 11.32
N ILE A 129 12.92 -9.01 10.43
CA ILE A 129 11.52 -9.31 10.71
C ILE A 129 11.11 -10.49 9.83
N THR A 130 10.54 -11.52 10.45
CA THR A 130 10.00 -12.69 9.73
C THR A 130 8.64 -13.04 10.31
N SER A 131 7.79 -13.72 9.53
CA SER A 131 6.52 -14.21 10.04
C SER A 131 6.68 -15.62 10.63
N GLU A 132 5.77 -16.00 11.52
CA GLU A 132 5.83 -17.25 12.29
C GLU A 132 5.84 -18.53 11.42
N SER A 133 5.38 -18.46 10.16
CA SER A 133 5.25 -19.64 9.29
C SER A 133 6.06 -19.58 7.98
N SER A 134 6.58 -18.41 7.61
CA SER A 134 7.38 -18.19 6.39
C SER A 134 8.04 -16.80 6.43
N ASN A 135 9.03 -16.56 5.55
CA ASN A 135 9.58 -15.21 5.32
C ASN A 135 8.54 -14.22 4.72
N ALA A 136 7.25 -14.59 4.66
CA ALA A 136 6.18 -13.74 4.17
C ALA A 136 5.78 -12.68 5.21
N PHE A 137 6.38 -11.50 5.12
CA PHE A 137 5.99 -10.33 5.91
C PHE A 137 4.73 -9.68 5.31
N GLU A 138 3.69 -9.48 6.12
CA GLU A 138 2.48 -8.79 5.66
C GLU A 138 2.73 -7.28 5.56
N LEU A 139 2.86 -6.78 4.33
CA LEU A 139 3.24 -5.39 4.04
C LEU A 139 2.19 -4.38 4.50
N ASN A 140 0.93 -4.79 4.63
CA ASN A 140 -0.16 -3.90 5.08
C ASN A 140 -0.12 -3.62 6.59
N ARG A 141 0.75 -4.29 7.37
CA ARG A 141 0.82 -4.14 8.84
C ARG A 141 1.57 -2.90 9.29
N LEU A 142 2.47 -2.38 8.46
CA LEU A 142 3.23 -1.16 8.76
C LEU A 142 2.54 0.02 8.10
N SER A 143 2.15 1.00 8.92
CA SER A 143 1.65 2.28 8.43
C SER A 143 2.80 3.09 7.84
N ALA A 144 2.53 3.80 6.74
CA ALA A 144 3.48 4.72 6.15
C ALA A 144 3.88 5.85 7.11
N ALA A 145 2.95 6.27 8.00
CA ALA A 145 3.17 7.40 8.90
C ALA A 145 4.30 7.18 9.92
N MET A 146 4.66 5.93 10.26
CA MET A 146 5.78 5.65 11.17
C MET A 146 7.12 5.45 10.45
N ILE A 147 7.11 5.38 9.13
CA ILE A 147 8.28 5.13 8.30
C ILE A 147 8.95 6.47 8.00
N GLU A 148 10.25 6.54 8.26
CA GLU A 148 11.08 7.69 7.87
C GLU A 148 11.59 7.50 6.46
N ARG A 149 12.10 6.30 6.15
CA ARG A 149 12.62 5.97 4.83
C ARG A 149 12.72 4.47 4.63
N ILE A 150 12.86 4.05 3.38
CA ILE A 150 13.08 2.65 3.00
C ILE A 150 14.34 2.55 2.16
N GLU A 151 15.24 1.66 2.57
CA GLU A 151 16.46 1.32 1.85
C GLU A 151 16.29 -0.03 1.17
N ILE A 152 16.39 -0.07 -0.16
CA ILE A 152 16.18 -1.27 -0.97
C ILE A 152 17.47 -1.62 -1.72
N ILE A 153 18.01 -2.82 -1.44
CA ILE A 153 19.06 -3.44 -2.25
C ILE A 153 18.41 -4.47 -3.16
N ARG A 154 18.58 -4.28 -4.48
CA ARG A 154 18.06 -5.19 -5.50
C ARG A 154 19.15 -6.13 -5.98
N GLY A 155 18.95 -7.43 -5.78
CA GLY A 155 19.90 -8.48 -6.16
C GLY A 155 20.59 -9.14 -4.96
N PRO A 156 21.61 -9.98 -5.22
CA PRO A 156 22.15 -10.88 -4.21
C PRO A 156 22.93 -10.13 -3.14
N ALA A 157 22.32 -9.99 -1.96
CA ALA A 157 22.95 -9.47 -0.76
C ALA A 157 23.33 -10.60 0.23
N SER A 158 23.39 -11.84 -0.27
CA SER A 158 23.60 -13.05 0.54
C SER A 158 24.96 -13.10 1.23
N LEU A 159 25.96 -12.35 0.76
CA LEU A 159 27.26 -12.27 1.42
C LEU A 159 27.18 -11.66 2.82
N LEU A 160 26.33 -10.64 2.99
CA LEU A 160 26.12 -9.99 4.28
C LEU A 160 24.96 -10.64 5.04
N TYR A 161 23.88 -10.95 4.33
CA TYR A 161 22.61 -11.33 4.94
C TYR A 161 22.23 -12.82 4.78
N GLY A 162 23.07 -13.66 4.19
CA GLY A 162 22.80 -15.10 4.06
C GLY A 162 21.75 -15.44 2.99
N SER A 163 21.24 -16.67 3.02
CA SER A 163 20.39 -17.24 1.97
C SER A 163 19.09 -16.47 1.71
N ASP A 164 18.51 -15.83 2.72
CA ASP A 164 17.21 -15.13 2.62
C ASP A 164 17.27 -13.84 1.77
N ALA A 165 18.46 -13.40 1.36
CA ALA A 165 18.66 -12.15 0.64
C ALA A 165 19.14 -12.37 -0.81
N LEU A 166 18.62 -13.40 -1.47
CA LEU A 166 18.95 -13.76 -2.85
C LEU A 166 18.36 -12.76 -3.86
N GLY A 167 17.10 -12.39 -3.66
CA GLY A 167 16.39 -11.38 -4.46
C GLY A 167 16.67 -9.95 -4.01
N GLY A 168 16.92 -9.74 -2.72
CA GLY A 168 17.28 -8.43 -2.20
C GLY A 168 17.10 -8.27 -0.71
N VAL A 169 17.26 -7.02 -0.27
CA VAL A 169 17.01 -6.58 1.10
C VAL A 169 16.13 -5.35 1.05
N VAL A 170 15.05 -5.35 1.84
CA VAL A 170 14.19 -4.20 2.07
C VAL A 170 14.30 -3.83 3.54
N ASN A 171 14.94 -2.70 3.82
CA ASN A 171 15.14 -2.20 5.18
C ASN A 171 14.23 -0.99 5.42
N ILE A 172 13.27 -1.16 6.31
CA ILE A 172 12.34 -0.13 6.74
C ILE A 172 12.95 0.58 7.93
N ILE A 173 13.21 1.87 7.79
CA ILE A 173 13.71 2.71 8.88
C ILE A 173 12.53 3.49 9.45
N THR A 174 12.31 3.33 10.75
CA THR A 174 11.27 4.05 11.47
C THR A 174 11.73 5.43 11.90
N LYS A 175 10.75 6.33 12.06
CA LYS A 175 10.93 7.69 12.54
C LYS A 175 11.65 7.72 13.90
N GLN A 176 12.90 8.20 13.88
CA GLN A 176 13.77 8.26 15.06
C GLN A 176 13.40 9.39 16.03
N PRO A 177 13.75 9.28 17.32
CA PRO A 177 13.62 10.38 18.28
C PRO A 177 14.37 11.64 17.82
N VAL A 178 13.80 12.80 18.13
CA VAL A 178 14.36 14.12 17.83
C VAL A 178 14.69 14.86 19.12
N ASP A 179 15.61 15.81 19.07
CA ASP A 179 15.83 16.72 20.20
C ASP A 179 14.62 17.63 20.39
N GLY A 180 14.14 17.75 21.63
CA GLY A 180 12.94 18.50 21.95
C GLY A 180 11.68 17.63 21.91
N PHE A 181 10.60 18.16 21.36
CA PHE A 181 9.29 17.50 21.30
C PHE A 181 8.61 17.80 19.97
N GLU A 182 8.19 16.75 19.29
CA GLU A 182 7.55 16.80 17.99
C GLU A 182 6.33 15.86 17.96
N VAL A 183 5.24 16.34 17.36
CA VAL A 183 4.01 15.58 17.18
C VAL A 183 3.54 15.74 15.75
N ASP A 184 3.36 14.61 15.08
CA ASP A 184 2.80 14.54 13.73
C ASP A 184 1.42 13.90 13.81
N LEU A 185 0.48 14.46 13.07
CA LEU A 185 -0.87 13.90 12.91
C LEU A 185 -1.20 13.83 11.43
N ASP A 186 -1.52 12.63 10.96
CA ASP A 186 -1.93 12.37 9.59
C ASP A 186 -3.36 11.83 9.58
N VAL A 187 -4.21 12.43 8.75
CA VAL A 187 -5.61 12.06 8.57
C VAL A 187 -5.91 12.02 7.09
N GLN A 188 -6.22 10.84 6.59
CA GLN A 188 -6.51 10.61 5.18
C GLN A 188 -7.90 9.99 5.01
N TYR A 189 -8.62 10.41 3.97
CA TYR A 189 -9.85 9.77 3.54
C TYR A 189 -9.95 9.83 2.01
N GLY A 190 -10.22 8.70 1.40
CA GLY A 190 -10.40 8.58 -0.04
C GLY A 190 -11.52 7.60 -0.37
N ALA A 191 -12.30 7.91 -1.41
CA ALA A 191 -13.32 7.03 -1.95
C ALA A 191 -13.36 7.11 -3.47
N ASN A 192 -13.82 6.05 -4.12
CA ASN A 192 -14.12 6.11 -5.56
C ASN A 192 -15.42 6.88 -5.83
N ASP A 193 -15.65 7.29 -7.07
CA ASP A 193 -16.82 8.10 -7.50
C ASP A 193 -18.18 7.52 -7.07
N ARG A 194 -18.24 6.21 -6.84
CA ARG A 194 -19.47 5.48 -6.49
C ARG A 194 -19.56 5.12 -5.00
N GLY A 195 -18.59 5.50 -4.17
CA GLY A 195 -18.52 5.13 -2.75
C GLY A 195 -18.47 3.62 -2.51
N ARG A 196 -18.02 2.83 -3.48
CA ARG A 196 -17.90 1.36 -3.42
C ARG A 196 -16.49 0.90 -3.03
N ALA A 197 -15.56 1.83 -2.97
CA ALA A 197 -14.24 1.62 -2.43
C ALA A 197 -13.92 2.85 -1.60
N GLU A 198 -13.61 2.64 -0.32
CA GLU A 198 -13.25 3.71 0.60
C GLU A 198 -12.08 3.29 1.48
N ARG A 199 -11.24 4.25 1.83
CA ARG A 199 -10.12 4.07 2.75
C ARG A 199 -10.02 5.31 3.61
N GLY A 200 -10.00 5.11 4.92
CA GLY A 200 -9.70 6.11 5.92
C GLY A 200 -8.48 5.72 6.73
N MET A 201 -7.65 6.69 7.07
CA MET A 201 -6.52 6.51 7.98
C MET A 201 -6.48 7.66 8.98
N ILE A 202 -6.18 7.32 10.22
CA ILE A 202 -5.68 8.26 11.21
C ILE A 202 -4.39 7.70 11.78
N ALA A 203 -3.33 8.50 11.77
CA ALA A 203 -2.05 8.14 12.35
C ALA A 203 -1.47 9.30 13.13
N GLY A 204 -0.77 8.99 14.21
CA GLY A 204 -0.09 9.98 15.03
C GLY A 204 1.28 9.46 15.44
N ASN A 205 2.27 10.36 15.41
CA ASN A 205 3.60 10.12 15.93
C ASN A 205 3.92 11.14 17.00
N LEU A 206 4.56 10.71 18.07
CA LEU A 206 5.06 11.54 19.15
C LEU A 206 6.51 11.17 19.38
N ARG A 207 7.41 12.13 19.20
CA ARG A 207 8.86 11.92 19.25
C ARG A 207 9.50 13.04 20.05
N GLY A 208 10.59 12.72 20.73
CA GLY A 208 11.29 13.72 21.50
C GLY A 208 12.46 13.16 22.29
N GLY A 209 13.20 14.05 22.93
CA GLY A 209 14.42 13.69 23.64
C GLY A 209 15.22 14.91 24.10
N ASP A 210 16.26 14.64 24.88
CA ASP A 210 17.15 15.63 25.47
C ASP A 210 18.64 15.37 25.14
N GLY A 211 18.89 14.67 24.04
CA GLY A 211 20.22 14.25 23.58
C GLY A 211 20.83 13.06 24.34
N ILE A 212 20.36 12.75 25.55
CA ILE A 212 20.80 11.57 26.33
C ILE A 212 19.75 10.46 26.27
N PHE A 213 18.48 10.86 26.35
CA PHE A 213 17.32 9.98 26.25
C PHE A 213 16.43 10.43 25.08
N GLY A 214 15.98 9.46 24.29
CA GLY A 214 15.05 9.67 23.19
C GLY A 214 13.86 8.72 23.28
N TYR A 215 12.69 9.21 22.93
CA TYR A 215 11.46 8.43 22.82
C TYR A 215 10.78 8.68 21.46
N SER A 216 10.14 7.63 20.96
CA SER A 216 9.30 7.66 19.75
C SER A 216 8.12 6.73 19.98
N LEU A 217 6.91 7.23 19.72
CA LEU A 217 5.66 6.50 19.84
C LEU A 217 4.83 6.77 18.60
N SER A 218 4.43 5.71 17.89
CA SER A 218 3.57 5.78 16.72
C SER A 218 2.30 4.97 16.93
N ALA A 219 1.16 5.51 16.53
CA ALA A 219 -0.13 4.82 16.55
C ALA A 219 -0.87 5.11 15.25
N SER A 220 -1.48 4.09 14.66
CA SER A 220 -2.27 4.24 13.44
C SER A 220 -3.49 3.34 13.45
N HIS A 221 -4.55 3.81 12.81
CA HIS A 221 -5.77 3.05 12.54
C HIS A 221 -6.15 3.26 11.08
N ILE A 222 -6.19 2.17 10.33
CA ILE A 222 -6.53 2.14 8.91
C ILE A 222 -7.81 1.34 8.76
N GLN A 223 -8.85 1.96 8.21
CA GLN A 223 -10.09 1.31 7.85
C GLN A 223 -10.22 1.33 6.33
N SER A 224 -10.45 0.18 5.71
CA SER A 224 -10.66 0.13 4.25
C SER A 224 -11.80 -0.80 3.88
N GLN A 225 -12.57 -0.38 2.88
CA GLN A 225 -13.52 -1.20 2.14
C GLN A 225 -12.99 -1.27 0.70
N PRO A 226 -12.31 -2.37 0.32
CA PRO A 226 -11.82 -2.51 -1.05
C PRO A 226 -12.98 -2.64 -2.03
N TYR A 227 -12.76 -2.21 -3.28
CA TYR A 227 -13.72 -2.46 -4.34
C TYR A 227 -13.92 -3.97 -4.50
N SER A 228 -15.18 -4.40 -4.47
CA SER A 228 -15.56 -5.77 -4.76
C SER A 228 -16.73 -5.75 -5.72
N GLU A 229 -16.57 -6.40 -6.87
CA GLU A 229 -17.63 -6.59 -7.85
C GLU A 229 -17.94 -8.09 -7.92
N GLN A 230 -19.18 -8.44 -7.57
CA GLN A 230 -19.68 -9.78 -7.74
C GLN A 230 -20.24 -9.89 -9.15
N GLU A 231 -19.55 -10.64 -10.00
CA GLU A 231 -20.04 -10.91 -11.35
C GLU A 231 -20.94 -12.15 -11.30
N ILE A 232 -22.18 -12.01 -11.79
CA ILE A 232 -23.06 -13.16 -11.98
C ILE A 232 -22.77 -13.71 -13.37
N ALA A 233 -22.07 -14.85 -13.43
CA ALA A 233 -21.86 -15.54 -14.68
C ALA A 233 -23.13 -16.30 -15.07
N VAL A 234 -23.56 -16.11 -16.32
CA VAL A 234 -24.59 -16.97 -16.93
C VAL A 234 -23.94 -18.32 -17.19
N VAL A 235 -24.47 -19.35 -16.53
CA VAL A 235 -24.05 -20.73 -16.78
C VAL A 235 -24.83 -21.23 -17.97
N GLY A 236 -24.16 -21.93 -18.88
CA GLY A 236 -24.83 -22.47 -20.05
C GLY A 236 -24.20 -23.76 -20.55
N VAL A 237 -25.05 -24.59 -21.13
CA VAL A 237 -24.66 -25.82 -21.81
C VAL A 237 -24.54 -25.52 -23.29
N PRO A 238 -23.36 -25.68 -23.91
CA PRO A 238 -23.20 -25.50 -25.34
C PRO A 238 -23.97 -26.59 -26.10
N ARG A 239 -24.88 -26.20 -26.99
CA ARG A 239 -25.56 -27.10 -27.93
C ARG A 239 -25.61 -26.48 -29.32
N ALA A 240 -25.04 -27.18 -30.30
CA ALA A 240 -25.00 -26.73 -31.69
C ALA A 240 -24.50 -25.28 -31.86
N GLY A 241 -23.50 -24.88 -31.06
CA GLY A 241 -22.96 -23.52 -31.05
C GLY A 241 -23.80 -22.47 -30.31
N VAL A 242 -24.95 -22.83 -29.74
CA VAL A 242 -25.82 -21.94 -28.97
C VAL A 242 -25.76 -22.30 -27.48
N LEU A 243 -25.50 -21.28 -26.65
CA LEU A 243 -25.46 -21.43 -25.19
C LEU A 243 -26.89 -21.50 -24.63
N THR A 244 -27.25 -22.64 -24.03
CA THR A 244 -28.60 -22.86 -23.46
C THR A 244 -28.53 -22.89 -21.93
N PRO A 245 -29.42 -22.17 -21.20
CA PRO A 245 -29.46 -22.23 -19.74
C PRO A 245 -29.67 -23.68 -19.22
N PRO A 246 -29.01 -24.10 -18.13
CA PRO A 246 -29.16 -25.41 -17.50
C PRO A 246 -30.62 -25.84 -17.29
N SER A 247 -31.51 -24.94 -16.87
CA SER A 247 -32.95 -25.19 -16.69
C SER A 247 -33.68 -25.63 -17.97
N ARG A 248 -33.16 -25.23 -19.13
CA ARG A 248 -33.69 -25.57 -20.46
C ARG A 248 -32.94 -26.73 -21.12
N SER A 249 -31.99 -27.36 -20.43
CA SER A 249 -31.32 -28.55 -20.96
C SER A 249 -32.30 -29.71 -21.12
N SER A 250 -32.12 -30.51 -22.17
CA SER A 250 -32.84 -31.77 -22.35
C SER A 250 -32.42 -32.85 -21.35
N ASP A 251 -31.31 -32.65 -20.64
CA ASP A 251 -30.79 -33.56 -19.63
C ASP A 251 -31.45 -33.28 -18.25
N PRO A 252 -32.19 -34.24 -17.67
CA PRO A 252 -32.83 -34.09 -16.36
C PRO A 252 -31.87 -33.88 -15.20
N GLU A 253 -30.63 -34.41 -15.26
CA GLU A 253 -29.65 -34.25 -14.18
C GLU A 253 -29.07 -32.84 -14.16
N ILE A 254 -28.73 -32.29 -15.33
CA ILE A 254 -28.26 -30.91 -15.48
C ILE A 254 -29.28 -29.91 -14.94
N ARG A 255 -30.57 -30.10 -15.28
CA ARG A 255 -31.66 -29.22 -14.80
C ARG A 255 -31.82 -29.21 -13.28
N ARG A 256 -31.47 -30.31 -12.61
CA ARG A 256 -31.64 -30.46 -11.15
C ARG A 256 -30.39 -30.07 -10.37
N SER A 257 -29.21 -30.20 -10.98
CA SER A 257 -27.92 -30.03 -10.31
C SER A 257 -27.29 -28.65 -10.51
N LEU A 258 -27.68 -27.91 -11.55
CA LEU A 258 -27.04 -26.64 -11.91
C LEU A 258 -28.01 -25.46 -11.95
N PRO A 259 -27.67 -24.33 -11.32
CA PRO A 259 -28.43 -23.09 -11.45
C PRO A 259 -28.15 -22.40 -12.79
N ASP A 260 -29.11 -21.60 -13.29
CA ASP A 260 -28.95 -20.81 -14.51
C ASP A 260 -27.93 -19.66 -14.39
N SER A 261 -27.58 -19.32 -13.15
CA SER A 261 -26.61 -18.28 -12.83
C SER A 261 -25.77 -18.74 -11.64
N ALA A 262 -24.46 -18.53 -11.73
CA ALA A 262 -23.54 -18.77 -10.64
C ALA A 262 -22.76 -17.48 -10.33
N TYR A 263 -22.43 -17.27 -9.05
CA TYR A 263 -21.48 -16.23 -8.68
C TYR A 263 -20.11 -16.60 -9.23
N SER A 264 -19.62 -15.81 -10.19
CA SER A 264 -18.22 -15.82 -10.55
C SER A 264 -17.49 -15.02 -9.48
N GLY A 265 -16.47 -15.62 -8.87
CA GLY A 265 -15.49 -14.86 -8.12
C GLY A 265 -14.82 -13.78 -8.99
N PRO A 266 -13.96 -12.93 -8.41
CA PRO A 266 -13.36 -11.81 -9.14
C PRO A 266 -12.64 -12.32 -10.39
N ILE A 267 -13.16 -11.92 -11.55
CA ILE A 267 -12.62 -12.11 -12.90
C ILE A 267 -12.36 -13.58 -13.26
N ARG A 268 -13.40 -14.31 -13.67
CA ARG A 268 -13.25 -15.58 -14.43
C ARG A 268 -14.16 -15.57 -15.66
N PRO A 269 -13.71 -16.09 -16.81
CA PRO A 269 -14.57 -16.27 -17.98
C PRO A 269 -15.76 -17.21 -17.64
N PRO A 270 -16.86 -17.15 -18.41
CA PRO A 270 -18.05 -17.97 -18.16
C PRO A 270 -17.69 -19.46 -18.06
N ILE A 271 -18.28 -20.14 -17.07
CA ILE A 271 -18.10 -21.58 -16.86
C ILE A 271 -18.79 -22.32 -18.01
N LEU A 272 -17.99 -22.80 -18.98
CA LEU A 272 -18.44 -23.67 -20.05
C LEU A 272 -18.33 -25.12 -19.60
N ILE A 273 -19.46 -25.84 -19.57
CA ILE A 273 -19.50 -27.25 -19.24
C ILE A 273 -19.60 -28.03 -20.55
N GLU A 274 -18.48 -28.54 -21.04
CA GLU A 274 -18.51 -29.55 -22.10
C GLU A 274 -18.86 -30.92 -21.51
N SER A 275 -19.63 -31.67 -22.29
CA SER A 275 -20.37 -32.87 -21.92
C SER A 275 -19.61 -33.87 -21.04
N GLY A 276 -20.20 -34.19 -19.88
CA GLY A 276 -20.08 -35.52 -19.27
C GLY A 276 -19.57 -35.59 -17.83
N HIS A 277 -18.88 -34.57 -17.32
CA HIS A 277 -18.37 -34.59 -15.95
C HIS A 277 -18.42 -33.20 -15.30
N PRO A 278 -18.96 -33.06 -14.07
CA PRO A 278 -18.86 -31.81 -13.32
C PRO A 278 -17.41 -31.63 -12.86
N PHE A 279 -16.59 -30.97 -13.68
CA PHE A 279 -15.29 -30.48 -13.25
C PHE A 279 -15.51 -29.28 -12.32
N TRP A 280 -15.60 -29.57 -11.03
CA TRP A 280 -15.20 -28.59 -10.01
C TRP A 280 -13.71 -28.37 -10.22
N PHE A 281 -13.30 -27.17 -10.65
CA PHE A 281 -11.94 -26.74 -10.34
C PHE A 281 -11.85 -26.76 -8.82
N LYS A 282 -11.20 -27.80 -8.28
CA LYS A 282 -10.78 -27.79 -6.88
C LYS A 282 -10.03 -26.47 -6.68
N PRO A 283 -10.37 -25.66 -5.66
CA PRO A 283 -9.42 -24.65 -5.22
C PRO A 283 -8.12 -25.38 -4.96
N ALA A 284 -7.00 -24.85 -5.45
CA ALA A 284 -5.70 -25.34 -5.06
C ALA A 284 -5.65 -25.25 -3.53
N THR A 285 -5.85 -26.39 -2.89
CA THR A 285 -5.50 -26.58 -1.50
C THR A 285 -3.98 -26.58 -1.47
N ASP A 286 -3.40 -25.59 -0.81
CA ASP A 286 -2.06 -25.71 -0.27
C ASP A 286 -1.98 -27.03 0.52
N SER A 287 -1.07 -27.90 0.10
CA SER A 287 -0.17 -28.67 0.96
C SER A 287 0.65 -29.64 0.10
N GLY A 288 1.90 -29.90 0.51
CA GLY A 288 2.78 -30.89 -0.10
C GLY A 288 2.28 -32.32 -0.11
#